data_AF-U2SKT1-F1
#
_entry.id   AF-U2SKT1-F1
#
_cell.length_a   1.000
_cell.length_b   1.000
_cell.length_c   1.000
_cell.angle_alpha   90.00
_cell.angle_beta   90.00
_cell.angle_gamma   90.00
#
_symmetry.space_group_name_H-M   'P 1'
#
loop_
_entity.id
_entity.type
_entity.pdbx_description
1 polymer ?
#
loop_
_entity_poly.entity_id
_entity_poly.type
_entity_poly.pdbx_seq_one_letter_code
_entity_poly.pdbx_strand_id
1 'polypeptide(L)'
;MHKKIKLKFEKLEELEGEFIYTYLMKFSKKEIYFRLDEIKTVFFTRMIIKNDEFDKLTLFIILEDDYAVRLQKKENIILFFKSCKENNPEMYDKFLKNAPMGINISAIMDKEIENYKEKQKGNK
;
A
#
# COMPACT_ATOMS: atom_id res chain seq x y z
N MET A 1 -4.57 0.10 36.18
CA MET A 1 -3.73 0.27 34.98
C MET A 1 -4.59 0.65 33.78
N HIS A 2 -4.68 1.93 33.40
CA HIS A 2 -5.43 2.32 32.21
C HIS A 2 -4.60 2.02 30.95
N LYS A 3 -5.03 1.03 30.15
CA LYS A 3 -4.50 0.79 28.80
C LYS A 3 -4.73 2.07 27.99
N LYS A 4 -3.71 2.90 27.82
CA LYS A 4 -3.75 4.04 26.89
C LYS A 4 -3.97 3.49 25.50
N ILE A 5 -5.21 3.53 25.01
CA ILE A 5 -5.56 3.20 23.63
C ILE A 5 -4.66 4.08 22.74
N LYS A 6 -3.71 3.46 22.03
CA LYS A 6 -2.96 4.16 20.99
C LYS A 6 -3.87 4.18 19.76
N LEU A 7 -4.72 5.21 19.66
CA LEU A 7 -5.46 5.51 18.44
C LEU A 7 -4.43 5.83 17.34
N LYS A 8 -4.08 4.81 16.56
CA LYS A 8 -3.33 4.93 15.32
C LYS A 8 -4.26 4.44 14.22
N PHE A 9 -4.66 5.34 13.35
CA PHE A 9 -5.51 5.05 12.22
C PHE A 9 -4.75 5.35 10.95
N GLU A 10 -4.90 4.47 9.96
CA GLU A 10 -4.34 4.62 8.63
C GLU A 10 -5.43 4.23 7.65
N LYS A 11 -5.70 5.07 6.66
CA LYS A 11 -6.63 4.81 5.56
C LYS A 11 -6.03 5.37 4.29
N LEU A 12 -6.10 4.59 3.23
CA LEU A 12 -5.82 5.02 1.88
C LEU A 12 -7.13 4.93 1.09
N GLU A 13 -7.50 6.02 0.44
CA GLU A 13 -8.61 6.06 -0.52
C GLU A 13 -8.02 6.29 -1.90
N GLU A 14 -8.65 5.70 -2.92
CA GLU A 14 -8.16 5.71 -4.29
C GLU A 14 -9.31 5.94 -5.25
N LEU A 15 -9.06 6.78 -6.27
CA LEU A 15 -9.97 7.03 -7.38
C LEU A 15 -9.13 7.29 -8.64
N GLU A 16 -9.19 6.37 -9.61
CA GLU A 16 -8.55 6.52 -10.93
C GLU A 16 -7.05 6.90 -10.89
N GLY A 17 -6.31 6.37 -9.91
CA GLY A 17 -4.88 6.67 -9.72
C GLY A 17 -4.59 7.92 -8.89
N GLU A 18 -5.60 8.58 -8.36
CA GLU A 18 -5.48 9.61 -7.33
C GLU A 18 -5.67 9.00 -5.94
N PHE A 19 -4.88 9.47 -4.97
CA PHE A 19 -4.89 8.94 -3.61
C PHE A 19 -5.12 10.01 -2.55
N ILE A 20 -5.89 9.63 -1.53
CA ILE A 20 -5.98 10.36 -0.27
C ILE A 20 -5.46 9.44 0.83
N TYR A 21 -4.28 9.77 1.35
CA TYR A 21 -3.73 9.09 2.51
C TYR A 21 -4.06 9.86 3.79
N THR A 22 -4.85 9.24 4.65
CA THR A 22 -5.19 9.75 5.98
C THR A 22 -4.47 8.96 7.05
N TYR A 23 -3.76 9.67 7.92
CA TYR A 23 -3.15 9.09 9.11
C TYR A 23 -3.52 9.89 10.36
N LEU A 24 -4.06 9.19 11.38
CA LEU A 24 -4.37 9.76 12.69
C LEU A 24 -3.33 9.27 13.70
N MET A 25 -2.61 10.23 14.28
CA MET A 25 -1.83 10.05 15.50
C MET A 25 -2.62 10.64 16.68
N LYS A 26 -2.27 10.28 17.92
CA LYS A 26 -3.02 10.60 19.15
C LYS A 26 -3.63 12.01 19.25
N PHE A 27 -3.01 13.02 18.64
CA PHE A 27 -3.45 14.43 18.72
C PHE A 27 -3.46 15.13 17.35
N SER A 28 -3.20 14.42 16.25
CA SER A 28 -3.10 15.04 14.92
C SER A 28 -3.65 14.12 13.84
N LYS A 29 -4.46 14.69 12.95
CA LYS A 29 -4.83 14.11 11.66
C LYS A 29 -3.91 14.71 10.61
N LYS A 30 -3.34 13.87 9.75
CA LYS A 30 -2.65 14.28 8.54
C LYS A 30 -3.36 13.67 7.34
N GLU A 31 -3.66 14.49 6.36
CA GLU A 31 -4.16 14.09 5.04
C GLU A 31 -3.14 14.52 3.99
N ILE A 32 -2.80 13.60 3.11
CA ILE A 32 -1.87 13.81 1.99
C ILE A 32 -2.59 13.36 0.73
N TYR A 33 -2.58 14.23 -0.27
CA TYR A 33 -3.13 13.99 -1.58
C TYR A 33 -1.97 13.80 -2.54
N PHE A 34 -2.00 12.74 -3.34
CA PHE A 34 -0.97 12.48 -4.35
C PHE A 34 -1.54 11.63 -5.48
N ARG A 35 -0.95 11.76 -6.66
CA ARG A 35 -1.29 11.00 -7.86
C ARG A 35 -0.17 10.03 -8.23
N LEU A 36 -0.47 9.03 -9.05
CA LEU A 36 0.52 8.05 -9.50
C LEU A 36 1.73 8.71 -10.20
N ASP A 37 1.51 9.75 -11.00
CA ASP A 37 2.57 10.47 -11.73
C ASP A 37 3.51 11.28 -10.81
N GLU A 38 3.11 11.52 -9.56
CA GLU A 38 3.91 12.23 -8.55
C GLU A 38 4.80 11.27 -7.74
N ILE A 39 4.79 9.97 -8.07
CA ILE A 39 5.56 8.96 -7.35
C ILE A 39 6.94 8.78 -7.99
N LYS A 40 7.96 9.20 -7.25
CA LYS A 40 9.37 9.04 -7.60
C LYS A 40 9.82 7.59 -7.51
N THR A 41 9.56 6.94 -6.38
CA THR A 41 9.93 5.54 -6.15
C THR A 41 9.16 4.91 -5.00
N VAL A 42 9.15 3.58 -4.93
CA VAL A 42 8.64 2.84 -3.78
C VAL A 42 9.64 1.79 -3.33
N PHE A 43 9.62 1.48 -2.04
CA PHE A 43 10.43 0.40 -1.50
C PHE A 43 9.76 -0.30 -0.31
N PHE A 44 10.03 -1.59 -0.22
CA PHE A 44 9.60 -2.43 0.89
C PHE A 44 10.64 -2.41 2.00
N THR A 45 10.23 -2.16 3.24
CA THR A 45 11.16 -2.15 4.39
C THR A 45 10.94 -3.29 5.36
N ARG A 46 9.70 -3.80 5.45
CA ARG A 46 9.35 -4.96 6.26
C ARG A 46 8.44 -5.84 5.44
N MET A 47 8.91 -7.03 5.12
CA MET A 47 8.16 -8.02 4.35
C MET A 47 8.33 -9.36 5.07
N ILE A 48 7.22 -9.88 5.60
CA ILE A 48 7.13 -11.23 6.16
C ILE A 48 6.07 -11.94 5.35
N ILE A 49 6.47 -13.05 4.74
CA ILE A 49 5.59 -13.91 3.96
C ILE A 49 5.38 -15.20 4.76
N LYS A 50 4.13 -15.63 4.85
CA LYS A 50 3.74 -16.92 5.44
C LYS A 50 2.67 -17.53 4.55
N ASN A 51 2.81 -18.82 4.23
CA ASN A 51 1.85 -19.56 3.40
C ASN A 51 1.56 -18.85 2.06
N ASP A 52 2.60 -18.32 1.40
CA ASP A 52 2.49 -17.58 0.13
C ASP A 52 1.58 -16.33 0.18
N GLU A 53 1.44 -15.72 1.36
CA GLU A 53 0.73 -14.45 1.58
C GLU A 53 1.58 -13.49 2.43
N PHE A 54 1.35 -12.18 2.27
CA PHE A 54 1.98 -11.19 3.12
C PHE A 54 1.36 -11.20 4.53
N ASP A 55 2.12 -11.63 5.54
CA ASP A 55 1.74 -11.54 6.96
C ASP A 55 1.96 -10.12 7.49
N LYS A 56 3.14 -9.55 7.20
CA LYS A 56 3.46 -8.14 7.50
C LYS A 56 4.14 -7.50 6.32
N LEU A 57 3.60 -6.36 5.89
CA LEU A 57 4.15 -5.58 4.80
C LEU A 57 4.19 -4.11 5.21
N THR A 58 5.28 -3.42 4.91
CA THR A 58 5.38 -1.97 5.02
C THR A 58 5.98 -1.42 3.74
N LEU A 59 5.22 -0.55 3.10
CA LEU A 59 5.59 0.14 1.87
C LEU A 59 5.89 1.60 2.20
N PHE A 60 6.97 2.11 1.63
CA PHE A 60 7.24 3.54 1.55
C PHE A 60 7.07 3.99 0.11
N ILE A 61 6.30 5.05 -0.08
CA ILE A 61 6.07 5.73 -1.34
C ILE A 61 6.77 7.08 -1.20
N ILE A 62 7.77 7.33 -2.04
CA ILE A 62 8.48 8.61 -2.10
C ILE A 62 7.90 9.39 -3.26
N LEU A 63 7.43 10.59 -2.95
CA LEU A 63 6.90 11.54 -3.93
C LEU A 63 8.05 12.37 -4.54
N GLU A 64 7.78 13.04 -5.65
CA GLU A 64 8.76 13.88 -6.35
C GLU A 64 9.33 15.03 -5.48
N ASP A 65 8.55 15.52 -4.51
CA ASP A 65 8.97 16.52 -3.51
C ASP A 65 9.77 15.91 -2.33
N ASP A 66 10.23 14.67 -2.47
CA ASP A 66 10.89 13.86 -1.45
C ASP A 66 10.04 13.58 -0.20
N TYR A 67 8.74 13.87 -0.25
CA TYR A 67 7.82 13.50 0.82
C TYR A 67 7.59 11.98 0.84
N ALA A 68 7.64 11.38 2.03
CA ALA A 68 7.48 9.94 2.21
C ALA A 68 6.10 9.59 2.81
N VAL A 69 5.28 8.88 2.05
CA VAL A 69 4.04 8.25 2.53
C VAL A 69 4.37 6.82 2.96
N ARG A 70 4.00 6.46 4.19
CA ARG A 70 4.25 5.13 4.75
C ARG A 70 2.94 4.37 4.90
N LEU A 71 2.78 3.28 4.16
CA LEU A 71 1.67 2.36 4.32
C LEU A 71 2.09 1.17 5.18
N GLN A 72 1.32 0.89 6.23
CA GLN A 72 1.56 -0.20 7.18
C GLN A 72 0.45 -1.25 7.15
N LYS A 73 -0.77 -0.88 6.75
CA LYS A 73 -1.86 -1.84 6.58
C LYS A 73 -1.72 -2.54 5.24
N LYS A 74 -1.75 -3.87 5.31
CA LYS A 74 -1.76 -4.76 4.14
C LYS A 74 -2.82 -4.35 3.11
N GLU A 75 -4.04 -4.07 3.55
CA GLU A 75 -5.15 -3.67 2.68
C GLU A 75 -4.88 -2.39 1.90
N ASN A 76 -4.30 -1.37 2.54
CA ASN A 76 -3.93 -0.12 1.87
C ASN A 76 -2.82 -0.34 0.84
N ILE A 77 -1.88 -1.24 1.13
CA ILE A 77 -0.81 -1.59 0.20
C ILE A 77 -1.37 -2.35 -1.01
N ILE A 78 -2.26 -3.32 -0.79
CA ILE A 78 -2.93 -4.04 -1.88
C ILE A 78 -3.75 -3.06 -2.73
N LEU A 79 -4.48 -2.12 -2.11
CA LEU A 79 -5.24 -1.09 -2.82
C LEU A 79 -4.33 -0.23 -3.71
N PHE A 80 -3.19 0.22 -3.17
CA PHE A 80 -2.20 0.98 -3.92
C PHE A 80 -1.71 0.21 -5.15
N PHE A 81 -1.26 -1.04 -4.97
CA PHE A 81 -0.77 -1.86 -6.06
C PHE A 81 -1.85 -2.26 -7.08
N LYS A 82 -3.09 -2.47 -6.62
CA LYS A 82 -4.26 -2.64 -7.51
C LYS A 82 -4.39 -1.43 -8.44
N SER A 83 -4.36 -0.22 -7.89
CA SER A 83 -4.48 1.01 -8.68
C SER A 83 -3.30 1.21 -9.62
N CYS A 84 -2.06 0.91 -9.19
CA CYS A 84 -0.92 0.87 -10.11
C CYS A 84 -1.18 -0.09 -11.27
N LYS A 85 -1.63 -1.33 -11.00
CA LYS A 85 -1.87 -2.33 -12.05
C LYS A 85 -2.99 -1.91 -13.03
N GLU A 86 -3.99 -1.17 -12.56
CA GLU A 86 -5.14 -0.73 -13.36
C GLU A 86 -4.85 0.54 -14.17
N ASN A 87 -4.14 1.51 -13.59
CA ASN A 87 -3.92 2.83 -14.18
C ASN A 87 -2.53 3.00 -14.80
N ASN A 88 -1.50 2.28 -14.32
CA ASN A 88 -0.14 2.34 -14.83
C ASN A 88 0.63 1.00 -14.65
N PRO A 89 0.39 0.00 -15.52
CA PRO A 89 0.99 -1.33 -15.41
C PRO A 89 2.53 -1.31 -15.44
N GLU A 90 3.15 -0.42 -16.19
CA GLU A 90 4.61 -0.30 -16.25
C GLU A 90 5.21 0.09 -14.89
N MET A 91 4.53 0.99 -14.18
CA MET A 91 4.91 1.40 -12.83
C MET A 91 4.74 0.25 -11.83
N TYR A 92 3.67 -0.53 -11.95
CA TYR A 92 3.45 -1.74 -11.15
C TYR A 92 4.63 -2.72 -11.26
N ASP A 93 5.02 -3.07 -12.50
CA ASP A 93 6.16 -3.94 -12.75
C ASP A 93 7.47 -3.35 -12.23
N LYS A 94 7.71 -2.05 -12.46
CA LYS A 94 8.91 -1.35 -11.98
C LYS A 94 9.05 -1.43 -10.46
N PHE A 95 7.95 -1.22 -9.74
CA PHE A 95 7.94 -1.22 -8.28
C PHE A 95 8.16 -2.60 -7.68
N LEU A 96 7.63 -3.64 -8.30
CA LEU A 96 7.80 -5.02 -7.82
C LEU A 96 9.16 -5.62 -8.18
N LYS A 97 9.78 -5.17 -9.28
CA LYS A 97 11.16 -5.55 -9.65
C LYS A 97 12.22 -5.07 -8.63
N ASN A 98 11.92 -4.03 -7.85
CA ASN A 98 12.81 -3.54 -6.78
C ASN A 98 12.83 -4.44 -5.53
N ALA A 99 12.07 -5.54 -5.53
CA ALA A 99 11.97 -6.41 -4.38
C ALA A 99 13.09 -7.49 -4.34
N PRO A 100 13.38 -8.11 -3.18
CA PRO A 100 14.52 -9.02 -3.02
C PRO A 100 14.49 -10.21 -3.99
N MET A 101 15.65 -10.53 -4.58
CA MET A 101 15.82 -11.66 -5.49
C MET A 101 15.49 -13.00 -4.79
N GLY A 102 14.73 -13.87 -5.47
CA GLY A 102 14.43 -15.23 -5.01
C GLY A 102 13.00 -15.46 -4.51
N ILE A 103 12.18 -14.41 -4.40
CA ILE A 103 10.74 -14.51 -4.07
C ILE A 103 9.94 -13.90 -5.21
N ASN A 104 8.95 -14.62 -5.73
CA ASN A 104 8.05 -14.10 -6.77
C ASN A 104 6.98 -13.18 -6.14
N ILE A 105 7.43 -12.00 -5.71
CA ILE A 105 6.62 -11.00 -5.00
C ILE A 105 5.48 -10.49 -5.88
N SER A 106 5.69 -10.42 -7.20
CA SER A 106 4.64 -10.11 -8.17
C SER A 106 3.51 -11.13 -8.13
N ALA A 107 3.81 -12.44 -8.15
CA ALA A 107 2.79 -13.48 -8.09
C ALA A 107 1.98 -13.44 -6.79
N ILE A 108 2.65 -13.20 -5.64
CA ILE A 108 1.96 -13.05 -4.35
C ILE A 108 1.05 -11.81 -4.36
N MET A 109 1.56 -10.67 -4.83
CA MET A 109 0.78 -9.43 -4.91
C MET A 109 -0.41 -9.56 -5.86
N ASP A 110 -0.23 -10.19 -7.02
CA ASP A 110 -1.30 -10.45 -7.98
C ASP A 110 -2.45 -11.25 -7.36
N LYS A 111 -2.11 -12.35 -6.68
CA LYS A 111 -3.08 -13.18 -5.96
C LYS A 111 -3.81 -12.40 -4.86
N GLU A 112 -3.11 -11.54 -4.12
CA GLU A 112 -3.74 -10.72 -3.08
C GLU A 112 -4.66 -9.64 -3.65
N ILE A 113 -4.32 -9.04 -4.79
CA ILE A 113 -5.18 -8.11 -5.51
C ILE A 113 -6.46 -8.81 -5.98
N GLU A 114 -6.35 -10.01 -6.53
CA GLU A 114 -7.51 -10.82 -6.95
C GLU A 114 -8.42 -11.14 -5.76
N ASN A 115 -7.87 -11.67 -4.67
CA ASN A 115 -8.60 -11.94 -3.43
C ASN A 115 -9.30 -10.68 -2.88
N TYR A 116 -8.65 -9.52 -2.98
CA TYR A 116 -9.25 -8.24 -2.57
C TYR A 116 -10.44 -7.85 -3.45
N LYS A 117 -10.34 -8.02 -4.78
CA LYS A 117 -11.44 -7.77 -5.72
C LYS A 117 -12.63 -8.68 -5.45
N GLU A 118 -12.40 -9.96 -5.17
CA GLU A 118 -13.47 -10.92 -4.87
C GLU A 118 -14.22 -10.58 -3.58
N LYS A 119 -13.50 -10.21 -2.51
CA LYS A 119 -14.11 -9.76 -1.25
C LYS A 119 -15.00 -8.53 -1.43
N GLN A 120 -14.59 -7.59 -2.29
CA GLN A 120 -15.41 -6.40 -2.59
C GLN A 120 -16.67 -6.74 -3.40
N LYS A 121 -16.63 -7.78 -4.25
CA LYS A 121 -17.80 -8.26 -5.00
C LYS A 121 -18.80 -9.01 -4.13
N GLY A 122 -18.33 -9.78 -3.13
CA GLY A 122 -19.20 -10.54 -2.22
C GLY A 122 -19.87 -9.71 -1.12
N ASN A 123 -19.45 -8.45 -0.93
CA ASN A 123 -20.04 -7.49 0.02
C ASN A 123 -21.06 -6.53 -0.64
N LYS A 124 -21.42 -6.78 -1.91
CA LYS A 124 -22.43 -6.04 -2.67
C LYS A 124 -23.70 -6.88 -2.79
#